data_AF-A0A7X8RB96-F1
#
_entry.id   AF-A0A7X8RB96-F1
#
_cell.length_a   1.000
_cell.length_b   1.000
_cell.length_c   1.000
_cell.angle_alpha   90.00
_cell.angle_beta   90.00
_cell.angle_gamma   90.00
#
_symmetry.space_group_name_H-M   'P 1'
#
loop_
_entity.id
_entity.type
_entity.pdbx_description
1 polymer ?
#
loop_
_entity_poly.entity_id
_entity_poly.type
_entity_poly.pdbx_seq_one_letter_code
_entity_poly.pdbx_strand_id
1 'polypeptide(L)'
;MKVKKKILSLLLAIAMILGMLPMTAMPVYAADATQIKIWNGTEMQTYTLGIDTLPTGLFWNSTDNRLELDGYNGGRIEHATSGDELTFYVVDDSTIDGGEENALRYSYPTIDGVAGKTLTLTGIKKSVMNIASCTIKNITVKVDQAGTVMPNGYTTAISGNIFVREDGRLEVELNKETDNPYPAQGVSNLWLYDNGSANITVTANNAKTTDAYGVIILYLYGTGDCDITVTNNGSGNTQAVQYEPNIYSSYNVTGAWNSPSVSYTAVDPNTNADLSALTCDLGAVSPTFKSNVTSYTGPNYPYYKNKAGIAATVAETGASLKINGEAATSGVLKYVPIAVGENVIPVVV
;
A
#
# COMPACT_ATOMS: atom_id res chain seq x y z
N MET A 1 -71.98 -40.78 -14.04
CA MET A 1 -72.67 -39.71 -13.29
C MET A 1 -71.99 -39.57 -11.94
N LYS A 2 -71.62 -38.34 -11.56
CA LYS A 2 -70.73 -37.95 -10.45
C LYS A 2 -71.17 -38.45 -9.07
N VAL A 3 -70.21 -38.81 -8.22
CA VAL A 3 -70.28 -38.49 -6.77
C VAL A 3 -68.88 -38.06 -6.30
N LYS A 4 -68.77 -36.80 -5.85
CA LYS A 4 -67.61 -36.25 -5.12
C LYS A 4 -67.66 -36.76 -3.67
N LYS A 5 -66.51 -37.13 -3.09
CA LYS A 5 -66.25 -37.02 -1.63
C LYS A 5 -64.77 -36.74 -1.37
N LYS A 6 -64.51 -35.76 -0.49
CA LYS A 6 -63.22 -35.21 -0.02
C LYS A 6 -62.45 -36.21 0.86
N ILE A 7 -61.11 -36.18 0.84
CA ILE A 7 -60.25 -36.47 2.01
C ILE A 7 -59.05 -35.49 2.01
N LEU A 8 -58.73 -34.98 3.21
CA LEU A 8 -57.63 -34.09 3.59
C LEU A 8 -56.60 -34.89 4.42
N SER A 9 -55.31 -34.51 4.41
CA SER A 9 -54.18 -34.84 5.35
C SER A 9 -52.98 -35.46 4.60
N LEU A 10 -51.80 -34.81 4.44
CA LEU A 10 -50.76 -34.29 5.36
C LEU A 10 -49.64 -35.31 5.66
N LEU A 11 -48.39 -34.87 5.37
CA LEU A 11 -47.06 -35.21 5.93
C LEU A 11 -46.19 -36.37 5.37
N LEU A 12 -45.07 -35.90 4.81
CA LEU A 12 -43.67 -36.23 5.13
C LEU A 12 -42.93 -37.37 4.39
N ALA A 13 -41.77 -36.95 3.88
CA ALA A 13 -40.48 -37.65 3.80
C ALA A 13 -40.06 -38.16 2.42
N ILE A 14 -39.46 -37.28 1.63
CA ILE A 14 -38.27 -37.66 0.85
C ILE A 14 -37.20 -36.62 1.11
N ALA A 15 -36.21 -37.03 1.90
CA ALA A 15 -34.98 -36.32 2.14
C ALA A 15 -34.29 -36.04 0.80
N MET A 16 -34.27 -34.77 0.37
CA MET A 16 -33.24 -34.29 -0.52
C MET A 16 -32.18 -33.63 0.34
N ILE A 17 -31.10 -34.39 0.49
CA ILE A 17 -29.78 -33.96 0.93
C ILE A 17 -29.51 -32.57 0.34
N LEU A 18 -29.57 -31.54 1.19
CA LEU A 18 -28.85 -30.29 0.93
C LEU A 18 -27.38 -30.69 0.92
N GLY A 19 -26.85 -30.96 -0.27
CA GLY A 19 -25.43 -30.85 -0.51
C GLY A 19 -25.06 -29.43 -0.12
N MET A 20 -24.32 -29.30 0.99
CA MET A 20 -23.54 -28.11 1.30
C MET A 20 -22.61 -27.89 0.10
N LEU A 21 -23.08 -27.11 -0.87
CA LEU A 21 -22.18 -26.44 -1.78
C LEU A 21 -21.37 -25.49 -0.89
N PRO A 22 -20.02 -25.49 -0.97
CA PRO A 22 -19.29 -24.40 -0.37
C PRO A 22 -19.86 -23.12 -1.00
N MET A 23 -20.44 -22.24 -0.17
CA MET A 23 -20.53 -20.83 -0.52
C MET A 23 -19.07 -20.38 -0.70
N THR A 24 -18.52 -20.58 -1.89
CA THR A 24 -17.47 -19.70 -2.37
C THR A 24 -18.14 -18.35 -2.39
N ALA A 25 -17.84 -17.52 -1.39
CA ALA A 25 -18.16 -16.11 -1.46
C ALA A 25 -17.66 -15.64 -2.81
N MET A 26 -18.59 -15.37 -3.75
CA MET A 26 -18.21 -14.67 -4.95
C MET A 26 -17.61 -13.37 -4.43
N PRO A 27 -16.38 -12.99 -4.84
CA PRO A 27 -15.85 -11.70 -4.44
C PRO A 27 -16.90 -10.68 -4.85
N VAL A 28 -17.44 -9.98 -3.84
CA VAL A 28 -18.31 -8.83 -4.08
C VAL A 28 -17.36 -7.80 -4.67
N TYR A 29 -17.25 -7.79 -6.00
CA TYR A 29 -16.56 -6.73 -6.71
C TYR A 29 -17.28 -5.44 -6.33
N ALA A 30 -16.54 -4.50 -5.78
CA ALA A 30 -17.08 -3.18 -5.50
C ALA A 30 -17.46 -2.52 -6.83
N ALA A 31 -18.58 -1.82 -6.83
CA ALA A 31 -19.12 -1.18 -8.03
C ALA A 31 -18.46 0.18 -8.23
N ASP A 32 -18.38 0.64 -9.49
CA ASP A 32 -17.94 2.00 -9.77
C ASP A 32 -18.94 3.02 -9.21
N ALA A 33 -18.42 4.05 -8.57
CA ALA A 33 -19.24 5.13 -8.08
C ALA A 33 -19.89 5.92 -9.22
N THR A 34 -21.19 6.11 -9.13
CA THR A 34 -21.95 6.97 -10.07
C THR A 34 -22.29 8.32 -9.46
N GLN A 35 -22.17 8.44 -8.14
CA GLN A 35 -22.47 9.67 -7.39
C GLN A 35 -21.47 9.87 -6.26
N ILE A 36 -21.22 11.14 -5.93
CA ILE A 36 -20.43 11.56 -4.78
C ILE A 36 -21.19 12.60 -3.98
N LYS A 37 -20.83 12.75 -2.70
CA LYS A 37 -21.33 13.84 -1.87
C LYS A 37 -20.21 14.79 -1.49
N ILE A 38 -20.46 16.09 -1.53
CA ILE A 38 -19.45 17.12 -1.23
C ILE A 38 -20.07 18.14 -0.27
N TRP A 39 -19.33 18.50 0.78
CA TRP A 39 -19.72 19.57 1.69
C TRP A 39 -19.48 20.95 1.07
N ASN A 40 -20.52 21.77 0.94
CA ASN A 40 -20.42 23.11 0.37
C ASN A 40 -20.16 24.23 1.40
N GLY A 41 -19.89 23.87 2.66
CA GLY A 41 -19.80 24.82 3.78
C GLY A 41 -21.04 24.87 4.67
N THR A 42 -22.21 24.48 4.15
CA THR A 42 -23.50 24.53 4.87
C THR A 42 -24.18 23.17 4.96
N GLU A 43 -24.18 22.40 3.87
CA GLU A 43 -24.81 21.09 3.79
C GLU A 43 -24.10 20.17 2.78
N MET A 44 -24.37 18.87 2.88
CA MET A 44 -23.87 17.87 1.94
C MET A 44 -24.70 17.91 0.65
N GLN A 45 -24.04 18.16 -0.47
CA GLN A 45 -24.63 18.12 -1.81
C GLN A 45 -24.30 16.78 -2.47
N THR A 46 -25.25 16.20 -3.21
CA THR A 46 -25.01 14.98 -4.00
C THR A 46 -24.86 15.35 -5.47
N TYR A 47 -23.81 14.83 -6.11
CA TYR A 47 -23.52 15.04 -7.53
C TYR A 47 -23.48 13.71 -8.26
N THR A 48 -24.08 13.67 -9.44
CA THR A 48 -24.04 12.58 -10.39
C THR A 48 -22.87 12.79 -11.35
N LEU A 49 -21.91 11.88 -11.31
CA LEU A 49 -20.67 11.99 -12.07
C LEU A 49 -20.95 11.92 -13.58
N GLY A 50 -20.36 12.84 -14.33
CA GLY A 50 -20.57 12.97 -15.78
C GLY A 50 -21.89 13.63 -16.21
N ILE A 51 -22.73 14.02 -15.25
CA ILE A 51 -24.00 14.73 -15.51
C ILE A 51 -24.00 16.09 -14.84
N ASP A 52 -23.77 16.13 -13.53
CA ASP A 52 -23.83 17.36 -12.76
C ASP A 52 -22.53 18.17 -12.91
N THR A 53 -22.67 19.50 -12.86
CA THR A 53 -21.50 20.38 -12.77
C THR A 53 -20.90 20.30 -11.37
N LEU A 54 -19.63 19.89 -11.30
CA LEU A 54 -18.92 19.73 -10.04
C LEU A 54 -18.38 21.09 -9.53
N PRO A 55 -18.10 21.20 -8.22
CA PRO A 55 -17.43 22.38 -7.65
C PRO A 55 -16.10 22.72 -8.33
N THR A 56 -15.69 23.99 -8.27
CA THR A 56 -14.41 24.46 -8.82
C THR A 56 -13.23 23.60 -8.37
N GLY A 57 -12.41 23.18 -9.32
CA GLY A 57 -11.25 22.32 -9.10
C GLY A 57 -11.55 20.83 -9.12
N LEU A 58 -12.81 20.42 -9.30
CA LEU A 58 -13.21 19.04 -9.52
C LEU A 58 -13.75 18.84 -10.94
N PHE A 59 -13.28 17.79 -11.59
CA PHE A 59 -13.69 17.44 -12.94
C PHE A 59 -13.94 15.94 -13.03
N TRP A 60 -14.96 15.54 -13.80
CA TRP A 60 -15.19 14.12 -14.09
C TRP A 60 -14.52 13.77 -15.41
N ASN A 61 -13.60 12.81 -15.39
CA ASN A 61 -13.04 12.22 -16.59
C ASN A 61 -13.74 10.87 -16.85
N SER A 62 -14.67 10.88 -17.82
CA SER A 62 -15.44 9.70 -18.22
C SER A 62 -14.63 8.66 -18.99
N THR A 63 -13.48 9.05 -19.56
CA THR A 63 -12.63 8.12 -20.31
C THR A 63 -11.89 7.19 -19.37
N ASP A 64 -11.38 7.73 -18.27
CA ASP A 64 -10.62 6.99 -17.27
C ASP A 64 -11.44 6.63 -16.02
N ASN A 65 -12.74 6.97 -16.01
CA ASN A 65 -13.67 6.73 -14.90
C ASN A 65 -13.15 7.24 -13.54
N ARG A 66 -12.69 8.50 -13.51
CA ARG A 66 -12.03 9.09 -12.34
C ARG A 66 -12.47 10.52 -12.08
N LEU A 67 -12.42 10.90 -10.81
CA LEU A 67 -12.57 12.27 -10.35
C LEU A 67 -11.20 12.96 -10.38
N GLU A 68 -11.06 13.99 -11.21
CA GLU A 68 -9.84 14.79 -11.30
C GLU A 68 -9.89 15.98 -10.34
N LEU A 69 -8.81 16.17 -9.58
CA LEU A 69 -8.61 17.27 -8.64
C LEU A 69 -7.54 18.18 -9.23
N ASP A 70 -7.94 19.35 -9.72
CA ASP A 70 -7.08 20.34 -10.35
C ASP A 70 -7.18 21.65 -9.56
N GLY A 71 -6.36 21.76 -8.51
CA GLY A 71 -6.40 22.89 -7.58
C GLY A 71 -7.66 22.92 -6.71
N TYR A 72 -8.27 21.75 -6.43
CA TYR A 72 -9.44 21.69 -5.55
C TYR A 72 -9.04 22.20 -4.17
N ASN A 73 -9.83 23.12 -3.62
CA ASN A 73 -9.65 23.61 -2.26
C ASN A 73 -11.03 23.81 -1.64
N GLY A 74 -11.60 22.73 -1.13
CA GLY A 74 -12.99 22.71 -0.68
C GLY A 74 -13.26 21.72 0.44
N GLY A 75 -14.54 21.56 0.77
CA GLY A 75 -14.97 20.71 1.87
C GLY A 75 -14.89 19.22 1.58
N ARG A 76 -15.13 18.42 2.62
CA ARG A 76 -15.08 16.96 2.56
C ARG A 76 -15.86 16.32 1.41
N ILE A 77 -15.34 15.18 0.98
CA ILE A 77 -15.94 14.31 -0.03
C ILE A 77 -16.31 12.96 0.61
N GLU A 78 -17.55 12.53 0.40
CA GLU A 78 -18.09 11.27 0.91
C GLU A 78 -18.70 10.42 -0.22
N HIS A 79 -18.71 9.10 -0.04
CA HIS A 79 -19.44 8.21 -0.92
C HIS A 79 -20.95 8.47 -0.88
N ALA A 80 -21.61 8.39 -2.03
CA ALA A 80 -23.08 8.37 -2.07
C ALA A 80 -23.61 7.01 -1.63
N THR A 81 -22.98 5.93 -2.12
CA THR A 81 -23.27 4.53 -1.82
C THR A 81 -22.05 3.88 -1.18
N SER A 82 -22.23 3.26 -0.02
CA SER A 82 -21.13 2.55 0.66
C SER A 82 -20.75 1.31 -0.12
N GLY A 83 -19.45 1.08 -0.24
CA GLY A 83 -18.89 -0.07 -0.97
C GLY A 83 -18.47 0.25 -2.40
N ASP A 84 -18.78 1.44 -2.93
CA ASP A 84 -18.34 1.83 -4.27
C ASP A 84 -16.83 2.17 -4.30
N GLU A 85 -16.21 1.98 -5.46
CA GLU A 85 -14.83 2.37 -5.77
C GLU A 85 -14.81 3.71 -6.53
N LEU A 86 -13.76 4.49 -6.31
CA LEU A 86 -13.54 5.71 -7.07
C LEU A 86 -12.05 6.07 -7.09
N THR A 87 -11.55 6.46 -8.26
CA THR A 87 -10.21 7.03 -8.39
C THR A 87 -10.27 8.56 -8.23
N PHE A 88 -9.52 9.08 -7.27
CA PHE A 88 -9.21 10.49 -7.08
C PHE A 88 -7.86 10.76 -7.75
N TYR A 89 -7.86 11.47 -8.87
CA TYR A 89 -6.68 11.73 -9.68
C TYR A 89 -6.24 13.19 -9.55
N VAL A 90 -5.11 13.43 -8.92
CA VAL A 90 -4.60 14.77 -8.65
C VAL A 90 -3.83 15.30 -9.86
N VAL A 91 -4.41 16.29 -10.53
CA VAL A 91 -3.81 16.99 -11.66
C VAL A 91 -2.94 18.14 -11.17
N ASP A 92 -3.41 18.87 -10.16
CA ASP A 92 -2.66 19.92 -9.46
C ASP A 92 -2.90 19.84 -7.95
N ASP A 93 -1.97 20.41 -7.18
CA ASP A 93 -1.99 20.33 -5.72
C ASP A 93 -3.35 20.76 -5.17
N SER A 94 -3.95 19.88 -4.37
CA SER A 94 -5.33 20.00 -3.95
C SER A 94 -5.49 19.73 -2.47
N THR A 95 -6.50 20.35 -1.86
CA THR A 95 -6.85 20.22 -0.45
C THR A 95 -8.32 19.84 -0.30
N ILE A 96 -8.58 18.83 0.52
CA ILE A 96 -9.93 18.49 0.98
C ILE A 96 -9.98 18.73 2.50
N ASP A 97 -10.83 19.67 2.91
CA ASP A 97 -11.00 20.02 4.32
C ASP A 97 -12.20 19.29 4.96
N GLY A 98 -11.88 18.42 5.92
CA GLY A 98 -12.85 17.70 6.73
C GLY A 98 -13.53 18.55 7.80
N GLY A 99 -12.87 19.61 8.26
CA GLY A 99 -13.26 20.30 9.49
C GLY A 99 -13.43 19.30 10.64
N GLU A 100 -14.60 19.31 11.28
CA GLU A 100 -14.94 18.39 12.37
C GLU A 100 -15.29 16.96 11.93
N GLU A 101 -15.42 16.71 10.64
CA GLU A 101 -15.74 15.41 10.06
C GLU A 101 -14.56 14.84 9.26
N ASN A 102 -14.76 13.74 8.52
CA ASN A 102 -13.72 13.18 7.67
C ASN A 102 -13.56 14.02 6.40
N ALA A 103 -12.34 14.44 6.05
CA ALA A 103 -12.03 15.01 4.74
C ALA A 103 -12.41 14.03 3.62
N LEU A 104 -12.06 12.77 3.80
CA LEU A 104 -12.41 11.71 2.85
C LEU A 104 -13.08 10.54 3.57
N ARG A 105 -14.36 10.30 3.22
CA ARG A 105 -15.11 9.14 3.69
C ARG A 105 -15.52 8.25 2.53
N TYR A 106 -14.75 7.21 2.26
CA TYR A 106 -14.92 6.41 1.05
C TYR A 106 -14.54 4.95 1.27
N SER A 107 -15.25 4.00 0.69
CA SER A 107 -14.97 2.58 0.97
C SER A 107 -13.65 2.13 0.35
N TYR A 108 -13.54 2.25 -0.98
CA TYR A 108 -12.41 1.73 -1.75
C TYR A 108 -11.80 2.77 -2.69
N PRO A 109 -11.30 3.92 -2.19
CA PRO A 109 -10.70 4.91 -3.07
C PRO A 109 -9.32 4.47 -3.59
N THR A 110 -9.00 4.86 -4.82
CA THR A 110 -7.60 4.96 -5.28
C THR A 110 -7.23 6.42 -5.36
N ILE A 111 -6.11 6.81 -4.77
CA ILE A 111 -5.55 8.16 -4.87
C ILE A 111 -4.29 8.05 -5.74
N ASP A 112 -4.33 8.72 -6.87
CA ASP A 112 -3.29 8.72 -7.91
C ASP A 112 -3.17 10.15 -8.46
N GLY A 113 -2.25 10.40 -9.38
CA GLY A 113 -2.13 11.73 -9.98
C GLY A 113 -0.87 11.92 -10.81
N VAL A 114 -0.63 13.17 -11.16
CA VAL A 114 0.60 13.59 -11.84
C VAL A 114 1.76 13.54 -10.85
N ALA A 115 2.87 12.93 -11.25
CA ALA A 115 4.05 12.78 -10.39
C ALA A 115 4.53 14.13 -9.81
N GLY A 116 4.84 14.13 -8.50
CA GLY A 116 5.27 15.31 -7.77
C GLY A 116 4.14 16.21 -7.25
N LYS A 117 2.86 15.85 -7.49
CA LYS A 117 1.71 16.54 -6.90
C LYS A 117 1.39 16.04 -5.50
N THR A 118 0.60 16.84 -4.79
CA THR A 118 0.18 16.59 -3.42
C THR A 118 -1.34 16.69 -3.26
N LEU A 119 -1.95 15.68 -2.63
CA LEU A 119 -3.29 15.82 -2.04
C LEU A 119 -3.15 16.02 -0.53
N THR A 120 -3.62 17.15 -0.03
CA THR A 120 -3.68 17.45 1.40
C THR A 120 -5.09 17.18 1.91
N LEU A 121 -5.20 16.41 2.99
CA LEU A 121 -6.45 16.08 3.65
C LEU A 121 -6.36 16.62 5.09
N THR A 122 -7.29 17.49 5.49
CA THR A 122 -7.24 18.12 6.82
C THR A 122 -8.44 17.74 7.68
N GLY A 123 -8.25 17.69 9.00
CA GLY A 123 -9.36 17.55 9.94
C GLY A 123 -8.95 17.90 11.36
N ILE A 124 -9.94 18.13 12.23
CA ILE A 124 -9.68 18.71 13.56
C ILE A 124 -10.25 17.92 14.74
N LYS A 125 -11.05 16.87 14.50
CA LYS A 125 -11.85 16.21 15.57
C LYS A 125 -11.55 14.73 15.74
N LYS A 126 -12.12 13.88 14.88
CA LYS A 126 -12.15 12.42 15.07
C LYS A 126 -11.20 11.67 14.14
N SER A 127 -11.47 11.70 12.84
CA SER A 127 -10.59 11.12 11.81
C SER A 127 -10.58 11.96 10.55
N VAL A 128 -9.45 12.06 9.86
CA VAL A 128 -9.34 12.79 8.60
C VAL A 128 -9.79 11.89 7.44
N MET A 129 -9.28 10.66 7.41
CA MET A 129 -9.73 9.63 6.47
C MET A 129 -10.51 8.54 7.22
N ASN A 130 -11.71 8.24 6.72
CA ASN A 130 -12.49 7.07 7.14
C ASN A 130 -12.77 6.21 5.92
N ILE A 131 -11.99 5.14 5.79
CA ILE A 131 -11.97 4.29 4.60
C ILE A 131 -12.00 2.82 4.98
N ALA A 132 -12.41 1.95 4.05
CA ALA A 132 -12.18 0.52 4.23
C ALA A 132 -10.76 0.16 3.76
N SER A 133 -10.43 0.55 2.53
CA SER A 133 -9.12 0.32 1.92
C SER A 133 -8.81 1.39 0.88
N CYS A 134 -7.61 1.98 0.90
CA CYS A 134 -7.18 2.96 -0.07
C CYS A 134 -5.82 2.58 -0.66
N THR A 135 -5.69 2.76 -1.97
CA THR A 135 -4.40 2.66 -2.66
C THR A 135 -3.86 4.05 -2.96
N ILE A 136 -2.59 4.31 -2.66
CA ILE A 136 -1.90 5.57 -2.96
C ILE A 136 -0.76 5.29 -3.95
N LYS A 137 -0.72 6.06 -5.05
CA LYS A 137 0.25 5.91 -6.15
C LYS A 137 0.73 7.25 -6.66
N ASN A 138 1.96 7.31 -7.18
CA ASN A 138 2.60 8.38 -7.95
C ASN A 138 2.71 9.78 -7.29
N ILE A 139 1.97 10.05 -6.21
CA ILE A 139 1.86 11.35 -5.57
C ILE A 139 2.12 11.28 -4.07
N THR A 140 2.26 12.44 -3.45
CA THR A 140 2.23 12.55 -1.98
C THR A 140 0.79 12.77 -1.51
N VAL A 141 0.35 11.99 -0.53
CA VAL A 141 -0.89 12.24 0.22
C VAL A 141 -0.50 12.69 1.62
N LYS A 142 -0.83 13.94 1.95
CA LYS A 142 -0.67 14.53 3.28
C LYS A 142 -1.96 14.42 4.06
N VAL A 143 -1.88 13.95 5.30
CA VAL A 143 -3.02 13.83 6.21
C VAL A 143 -2.71 14.59 7.50
N ASP A 144 -3.34 15.75 7.66
CA ASP A 144 -3.12 16.68 8.75
C ASP A 144 -4.30 16.63 9.73
N GLN A 145 -4.13 15.91 10.83
CA GLN A 145 -5.08 15.84 11.94
C GLN A 145 -4.67 16.82 13.04
N ALA A 146 -5.32 17.98 13.10
CA ALA A 146 -4.99 19.01 14.09
C ALA A 146 -5.52 18.69 15.51
N GLY A 147 -6.52 17.81 15.64
CA GLY A 147 -7.01 17.29 16.91
C GLY A 147 -7.40 18.33 17.97
N THR A 148 -7.87 19.51 17.52
CA THR A 148 -8.25 20.66 18.36
C THR A 148 -9.68 20.57 18.91
N VAL A 149 -10.51 19.69 18.36
CA VAL A 149 -11.89 19.45 18.83
C VAL A 149 -12.00 18.07 19.44
N MET A 150 -12.59 17.97 20.64
CA MET A 150 -12.72 16.71 21.37
C MET A 150 -13.68 15.74 20.65
N PRO A 151 -13.22 14.53 20.25
CA PRO A 151 -14.11 13.48 19.76
C PRO A 151 -14.67 12.64 20.91
N ASN A 152 -15.73 11.88 20.63
CA ASN A 152 -16.14 10.75 21.49
C ASN A 152 -15.39 9.49 21.05
N GLY A 153 -14.22 9.25 21.66
CA GLY A 153 -13.33 8.14 21.34
C GLY A 153 -11.94 8.60 20.89
N TYR A 154 -11.32 7.81 20.03
CA TYR A 154 -9.94 8.00 19.57
C TYR A 154 -9.82 9.27 18.72
N THR A 155 -8.65 9.91 18.78
CA THR A 155 -8.23 10.89 17.78
C THR A 155 -7.33 10.15 16.78
N THR A 156 -7.80 9.99 15.56
CA THR A 156 -7.12 9.20 14.52
C THR A 156 -6.81 10.08 13.31
N ALA A 157 -5.73 9.86 12.57
CA ALA A 157 -5.56 10.52 11.27
C ALA A 157 -6.26 9.69 10.19
N ILE A 158 -5.91 8.41 10.08
CA ILE A 158 -6.45 7.47 9.08
C ILE A 158 -7.03 6.23 9.75
N SER A 159 -8.33 6.02 9.55
CA SER A 159 -9.01 4.77 9.89
C SER A 159 -9.26 3.94 8.64
N GLY A 160 -8.63 2.76 8.58
CA GLY A 160 -8.75 1.79 7.49
C GLY A 160 -7.40 1.27 6.98
N ASN A 161 -7.42 0.58 5.85
CA ASN A 161 -6.23 0.00 5.24
C ASN A 161 -5.62 0.96 4.21
N ILE A 162 -4.32 1.23 4.31
CA ILE A 162 -3.57 2.03 3.32
C ILE A 162 -2.52 1.16 2.63
N PHE A 163 -2.55 1.16 1.31
CA PHE A 163 -1.59 0.48 0.45
C PHE A 163 -0.84 1.53 -0.37
N VAL A 164 0.40 1.81 -0.01
CA VAL A 164 1.26 2.74 -0.76
C VAL A 164 2.15 1.94 -1.69
N ARG A 165 2.20 2.34 -2.97
CA ARG A 165 2.93 1.65 -4.04
C ARG A 165 3.26 2.62 -5.17
N GLU A 166 3.99 2.17 -6.19
CA GLU A 166 4.21 2.93 -7.45
C GLU A 166 4.58 4.41 -7.19
N ASP A 167 5.68 4.68 -6.49
CA ASP A 167 6.17 6.03 -6.12
C ASP A 167 5.20 6.85 -5.25
N GLY A 168 4.10 6.25 -4.78
CA GLY A 168 3.21 6.85 -3.82
C GLY A 168 3.92 7.15 -2.50
N ARG A 169 3.53 8.23 -1.86
CA ARG A 169 4.06 8.63 -0.55
C ARG A 169 2.95 9.05 0.38
N LEU A 170 2.93 8.46 1.58
CA LEU A 170 2.02 8.87 2.64
C LEU A 170 2.74 9.73 3.67
N GLU A 171 2.24 10.94 3.92
CA GLU A 171 2.66 11.78 5.02
C GLU A 171 1.51 11.99 6.00
N VAL A 172 1.75 11.74 7.28
CA VAL A 172 0.74 11.92 8.33
C VAL A 172 1.31 12.79 9.43
N GLU A 173 0.59 13.86 9.75
CA GLU A 173 0.82 14.65 10.95
C GLU A 173 -0.44 14.64 11.82
N LEU A 174 -0.35 14.08 13.02
CA LEU A 174 -1.42 14.10 14.00
C LEU A 174 -0.98 14.86 15.24
N ASN A 175 -1.63 15.98 15.52
CA ASN A 175 -1.49 16.72 16.76
C ASN A 175 -2.77 16.56 17.58
N LYS A 176 -2.67 16.06 18.82
CA LYS A 176 -3.81 15.89 19.73
C LYS A 176 -3.64 16.79 20.94
N GLU A 177 -4.38 17.90 20.92
CA GLU A 177 -4.37 18.91 21.99
C GLU A 177 -5.47 18.71 23.04
N THR A 178 -6.51 17.95 22.68
CA THR A 178 -7.75 17.87 23.45
C THR A 178 -7.64 17.05 24.72
N ASP A 179 -8.28 17.52 25.80
CA ASP A 179 -8.48 16.78 27.05
C ASP A 179 -9.50 15.66 26.81
N ASN A 180 -9.00 14.52 26.35
CA ASN A 180 -9.83 13.39 25.97
C ASN A 180 -9.09 12.07 26.30
N PRO A 181 -9.64 11.23 27.20
CA PRO A 181 -8.98 10.05 27.74
C PRO A 181 -9.09 8.83 26.81
N TYR A 182 -8.71 9.03 25.54
CA TYR A 182 -8.62 7.99 24.53
C TYR A 182 -7.32 8.14 23.74
N PRO A 183 -6.88 7.08 23.05
CA PRO A 183 -5.63 7.11 22.31
C PRO A 183 -5.57 8.12 21.15
N ALA A 184 -4.34 8.51 20.82
CA ALA A 184 -3.98 9.11 19.54
C ALA A 184 -3.45 8.02 18.60
N GLN A 185 -3.88 8.03 17.34
CA GLN A 185 -3.46 7.02 16.35
C GLN A 185 -3.21 7.65 14.99
N GLY A 186 -2.00 7.53 14.43
CA GLY A 186 -1.70 7.99 13.08
C GLY A 186 -2.50 7.19 12.05
N VAL A 187 -2.08 5.94 11.79
CA VAL A 187 -2.66 5.07 10.76
C VAL A 187 -3.10 3.75 11.38
N SER A 188 -4.29 3.25 11.02
CA SER A 188 -4.68 1.88 11.41
C SER A 188 -3.71 0.87 10.78
N ASN A 189 -3.83 0.61 9.48
CA ASN A 189 -3.06 -0.44 8.85
C ASN A 189 -2.33 0.09 7.62
N LEU A 190 -1.03 -0.15 7.53
CA LEU A 190 -0.16 0.35 6.48
C LEU A 190 0.60 -0.78 5.79
N TRP A 191 0.54 -0.80 4.47
CA TRP A 191 1.32 -1.66 3.59
C TRP A 191 2.15 -0.79 2.66
N LEU A 192 3.45 -1.05 2.62
CA LEU A 192 4.36 -0.45 1.65
C LEU A 192 4.79 -1.53 0.65
N TYR A 193 4.41 -1.35 -0.62
CA TYR A 193 4.82 -2.19 -1.75
C TYR A 193 5.72 -1.40 -2.68
N ASP A 194 6.45 -2.11 -3.55
CA ASP A 194 7.30 -1.52 -4.58
C ASP A 194 8.20 -0.44 -3.96
N ASN A 195 8.20 0.79 -4.47
CA ASN A 195 8.90 1.96 -3.92
C ASN A 195 7.99 2.89 -3.08
N GLY A 196 6.82 2.41 -2.65
CA GLY A 196 5.90 3.18 -1.81
C GLY A 196 6.50 3.50 -0.44
N SER A 197 6.41 4.76 -0.02
CA SER A 197 7.08 5.29 1.18
C SER A 197 6.11 5.97 2.15
N ALA A 198 6.53 6.15 3.41
CA ALA A 198 5.73 6.85 4.40
C ALA A 198 6.55 7.64 5.44
N ASN A 199 6.01 8.77 5.89
CA ASN A 199 6.48 9.51 7.05
C ASN A 199 5.30 9.83 7.98
N ILE A 200 5.36 9.37 9.22
CA ILE A 200 4.24 9.43 10.16
C ILE A 200 4.71 10.07 11.46
N THR A 201 4.09 11.18 11.82
CA THR A 201 4.32 11.89 13.08
C THR A 201 3.03 11.97 13.87
N VAL A 202 3.07 11.48 15.11
CA VAL A 202 1.93 11.54 16.05
C VAL A 202 2.38 12.23 17.33
N THR A 203 1.74 13.34 17.67
CA THR A 203 2.02 14.15 18.85
C THR A 203 0.76 14.22 19.71
N ALA A 204 0.72 13.43 20.77
CA ALA A 204 -0.29 13.54 21.81
C ALA A 204 0.15 14.48 22.92
N ASN A 205 -0.21 15.76 22.78
CA ASN A 205 0.24 16.82 23.69
C ASN A 205 -0.51 16.85 25.02
N ASN A 206 -1.73 16.31 25.06
CA ASN A 206 -2.55 16.33 26.26
C ASN A 206 -2.23 15.19 27.23
N ALA A 207 -2.00 15.52 28.51
CA ALA A 207 -1.66 14.58 29.58
C ALA A 207 -2.74 13.55 29.91
N LYS A 208 -3.97 13.73 29.41
CA LYS A 208 -5.09 12.79 29.60
C LYS A 208 -5.11 11.68 28.56
N THR A 209 -4.30 11.78 27.51
CA THR A 209 -4.18 10.74 26.49
C THR A 209 -3.76 9.42 27.13
N THR A 210 -4.48 8.34 26.85
CA THR A 210 -4.13 7.03 27.40
C THR A 210 -2.95 6.43 26.65
N ASP A 211 -2.98 6.42 25.32
CA ASP A 211 -1.93 5.80 24.50
C ASP A 211 -1.69 6.62 23.23
N ALA A 212 -0.52 6.49 22.63
CA ALA A 212 -0.21 7.07 21.33
C ALA A 212 0.48 6.02 20.45
N TYR A 213 -0.06 5.86 19.25
CA TYR A 213 0.43 4.91 18.25
C TYR A 213 0.66 5.61 16.92
N GLY A 214 1.81 5.37 16.29
CA GLY A 214 2.08 5.82 14.92
C GLY A 214 1.25 5.03 13.92
N VAL A 215 1.51 3.72 13.87
CA VAL A 215 0.82 2.73 13.03
C VAL A 215 0.34 1.56 13.90
N ILE A 216 -0.86 1.02 13.66
CA ILE A 216 -1.31 -0.17 14.42
C ILE A 216 -0.69 -1.44 13.84
N ILE A 217 -0.88 -1.68 12.53
CA ILE A 217 -0.30 -2.81 11.82
C ILE A 217 0.54 -2.32 10.64
N LEU A 218 1.80 -2.76 10.59
CA LEU A 218 2.74 -2.40 9.54
C LEU A 218 3.20 -3.64 8.76
N TYR A 219 3.12 -3.54 7.44
CA TYR A 219 3.65 -4.51 6.48
C TYR A 219 4.61 -3.82 5.51
N LEU A 220 5.81 -4.36 5.40
CA LEU A 220 6.87 -3.85 4.55
C LEU A 220 7.23 -4.90 3.50
N TYR A 221 6.75 -4.70 2.28
CA TYR A 221 7.01 -5.57 1.12
C TYR A 221 7.95 -4.91 0.09
N GLY A 222 8.12 -3.60 0.19
CA GLY A 222 8.82 -2.77 -0.80
C GLY A 222 10.22 -2.31 -0.40
N THR A 223 10.68 -1.28 -1.10
CA THR A 223 11.95 -0.57 -0.99
C THR A 223 11.75 0.93 -0.77
N GLY A 224 10.55 1.36 -0.38
CA GLY A 224 10.32 2.74 0.04
C GLY A 224 10.58 2.92 1.54
N ASP A 225 11.17 4.06 1.90
CA ASP A 225 11.50 4.37 3.29
C ASP A 225 10.24 4.57 4.14
N CYS A 226 10.33 4.23 5.43
CA CYS A 226 9.27 4.43 6.40
C CYS A 226 9.82 4.98 7.71
N ASP A 227 9.47 6.22 8.03
CA ASP A 227 9.80 6.84 9.30
C ASP A 227 8.54 7.04 10.14
N ILE A 228 8.60 6.64 11.41
CA ILE A 228 7.48 6.80 12.34
C ILE A 228 8.01 7.39 13.65
N THR A 229 7.45 8.53 14.05
CA THR A 229 7.78 9.23 15.30
C THR A 229 6.52 9.51 16.10
N VAL A 230 6.57 9.22 17.40
CA VAL A 230 5.44 9.34 18.31
C VAL A 230 5.88 10.04 19.59
N THR A 231 5.15 11.08 19.96
CA THR A 231 5.26 11.76 21.25
C THR A 231 3.95 11.58 22.01
N ASN A 232 4.03 11.22 23.30
CA ASN A 232 2.87 11.13 24.18
C ASN A 232 3.21 11.78 25.53
N ASN A 233 2.50 12.87 25.86
CA ASN A 233 2.57 13.51 27.18
C ASN A 233 1.63 12.86 28.19
N GLY A 234 0.82 11.88 27.76
CA GLY A 234 -0.04 11.05 28.59
C GLY A 234 0.71 9.98 29.37
N SER A 235 -0.04 9.01 29.93
CA SER A 235 0.50 8.05 30.89
C SER A 235 0.60 6.59 30.43
N GLY A 236 0.02 6.22 29.30
CA GLY A 236 0.13 4.87 28.75
C GLY A 236 1.12 4.78 27.61
N ASN A 237 0.84 3.93 26.62
CA ASN A 237 1.87 3.51 25.67
C ASN A 237 2.29 4.62 24.72
N THR A 238 3.56 4.58 24.31
CA THR A 238 4.14 5.46 23.27
C THR A 238 4.92 4.57 22.31
N GLN A 239 4.26 4.16 21.22
CA GLN A 239 4.84 3.18 20.29
C GLN A 239 4.69 3.65 18.85
N ALA A 240 5.78 3.59 18.09
CA ALA A 240 5.76 3.85 16.67
C ALA A 240 4.87 2.84 15.94
N VAL A 241 4.97 1.55 16.28
CA VAL A 241 4.08 0.49 15.82
C VAL A 241 3.48 -0.26 17.02
N GLN A 242 2.16 -0.47 17.02
CA GLN A 242 1.49 -1.15 18.14
C GLN A 242 1.75 -2.66 18.18
N TYR A 243 1.74 -3.31 17.02
CA TYR A 243 2.02 -4.74 16.86
C TYR A 243 3.31 -4.97 16.09
N GLU A 244 3.97 -6.11 16.33
CA GLU A 244 5.23 -6.44 15.65
C GLU A 244 5.04 -6.38 14.12
N PRO A 245 5.89 -5.62 13.40
CA PRO A 245 5.76 -5.42 11.96
C PRO A 245 6.10 -6.70 11.19
N ASN A 246 5.43 -6.91 10.06
CA ASN A 246 5.78 -7.97 9.13
C ASN A 246 6.70 -7.41 8.04
N ILE A 247 7.97 -7.81 8.06
CA ILE A 247 9.01 -7.31 7.16
C ILE A 247 9.38 -8.42 6.18
N TYR A 248 9.13 -8.20 4.89
CA TYR A 248 9.36 -9.17 3.81
C TYR A 248 10.48 -8.75 2.85
N SER A 249 11.05 -7.56 3.02
CA SER A 249 12.15 -7.01 2.22
C SER A 249 13.31 -6.52 3.10
N SER A 250 14.45 -6.21 2.48
CA SER A 250 15.67 -5.78 3.16
C SER A 250 15.59 -4.30 3.59
N TYR A 251 15.53 -4.07 4.90
CA TYR A 251 15.56 -2.72 5.51
C TYR A 251 16.69 -2.60 6.54
N ASN A 252 17.38 -1.47 6.53
CA ASN A 252 18.18 -1.01 7.66
C ASN A 252 17.23 -0.39 8.69
N VAL A 253 17.13 -1.01 9.87
CA VAL A 253 16.19 -0.58 10.92
C VAL A 253 16.93 0.18 12.02
N THR A 254 16.51 1.41 12.27
CA THR A 254 16.99 2.23 13.39
C THR A 254 15.86 2.44 14.40
N GLY A 255 16.09 2.03 15.65
CA GLY A 255 15.07 2.03 16.71
C GLY A 255 14.29 0.71 16.76
N ALA A 256 13.53 0.50 17.83
CA ALA A 256 12.66 -0.66 17.96
C ALA A 256 11.22 -0.28 17.57
N TRP A 257 10.50 -1.18 16.90
CA TRP A 257 9.15 -0.93 16.41
C TRP A 257 8.18 -0.46 17.50
N ASN A 258 8.35 -0.94 18.74
CA ASN A 258 7.54 -0.59 19.91
C ASN A 258 8.09 0.59 20.72
N SER A 259 9.11 1.30 20.24
CA SER A 259 9.65 2.52 20.85
C SER A 259 8.97 3.77 20.28
N PRO A 260 9.19 4.96 20.88
CA PRO A 260 8.63 6.21 20.36
C PRO A 260 9.02 6.55 18.92
N SER A 261 10.13 6.00 18.42
CA SER A 261 10.50 6.13 17.02
C SER A 261 11.09 4.85 16.44
N VAL A 262 10.85 4.65 15.16
CA VAL A 262 11.50 3.64 14.33
C VAL A 262 11.64 4.19 12.91
N SER A 263 12.75 3.86 12.27
CA SER A 263 13.04 4.17 10.87
C SER A 263 13.39 2.89 10.13
N TYR A 264 12.74 2.67 9.00
CA TYR A 264 13.04 1.62 8.05
C TYR A 264 13.59 2.29 6.79
N THR A 265 14.90 2.30 6.65
CA THR A 265 15.55 2.78 5.43
C THR A 265 15.77 1.61 4.50
N ALA A 266 15.24 1.69 3.29
CA ALA A 266 15.41 0.65 2.30
C ALA A 266 16.90 0.45 2.04
N VAL A 267 17.33 -0.82 2.03
CA VAL A 267 18.69 -1.13 1.57
C VAL A 267 18.68 -0.92 0.07
N ASP A 268 19.53 -0.03 -0.46
CA ASP A 268 19.73 0.05 -1.91
C ASP A 268 20.36 -1.27 -2.35
N PRO A 269 19.62 -2.13 -3.10
CA PRO A 269 20.14 -3.44 -3.47
C PRO A 269 21.34 -3.32 -4.42
N ASN A 270 21.55 -2.16 -5.05
CA ASN A 270 22.69 -1.91 -5.94
C ASN A 270 23.96 -1.51 -5.18
N THR A 271 23.91 -1.36 -3.86
CA THR A 271 25.13 -1.12 -3.05
C THR A 271 25.94 -2.40 -2.82
N ASN A 272 25.31 -3.57 -2.96
CA ASN A 272 25.96 -4.86 -2.83
C ASN A 272 26.00 -5.58 -4.20
N ALA A 273 27.08 -5.33 -4.94
CA ALA A 273 27.33 -5.94 -6.24
C ALA A 273 27.95 -7.36 -6.17
N ASP A 274 27.91 -8.01 -5.00
CA ASP A 274 28.43 -9.38 -4.84
C ASP A 274 27.46 -10.42 -5.42
N LEU A 275 28.03 -11.54 -5.87
CA LEU A 275 27.28 -12.77 -6.11
C LEU A 275 27.30 -13.65 -4.84
N SER A 276 26.23 -14.42 -4.63
CA SER A 276 26.16 -15.50 -3.64
C SER A 276 26.42 -16.88 -4.25
N ALA A 277 26.27 -17.03 -5.57
CA ALA A 277 26.64 -18.23 -6.31
C ALA A 277 26.93 -17.95 -7.79
N LEU A 278 27.79 -18.78 -8.39
CA LEU A 278 28.04 -18.82 -9.84
C LEU A 278 28.27 -20.26 -10.28
N THR A 279 27.50 -20.72 -11.28
CA THR A 279 27.62 -22.06 -11.87
C THR A 279 27.40 -22.02 -13.38
N CYS A 280 27.79 -23.10 -14.07
CA CYS A 280 27.55 -23.30 -15.49
C CYS A 280 26.71 -24.57 -15.73
N ASP A 281 26.05 -24.67 -16.89
CA ASP A 281 25.21 -25.82 -17.26
C ASP A 281 25.97 -27.14 -17.37
N LEU A 282 27.28 -27.11 -17.65
CA LEU A 282 28.15 -28.30 -17.68
C LEU A 282 28.94 -28.55 -16.38
N GLY A 283 28.72 -27.75 -15.34
CA GLY A 283 29.35 -27.97 -14.02
C GLY A 283 29.83 -26.70 -13.32
N ALA A 284 30.65 -26.92 -12.29
CA ALA A 284 31.19 -25.83 -11.47
C ALA A 284 32.25 -25.02 -12.22
N VAL A 285 32.39 -23.75 -11.82
CA VAL A 285 33.49 -22.89 -12.22
C VAL A 285 34.78 -23.21 -11.44
N SER A 286 35.92 -22.86 -12.01
CA SER A 286 37.24 -22.93 -11.35
C SER A 286 37.85 -21.54 -11.23
N PRO A 287 38.28 -21.09 -10.03
CA PRO A 287 38.21 -21.80 -8.75
C PRO A 287 36.76 -22.00 -8.27
N THR A 288 36.54 -22.87 -7.27
CA THR A 288 35.24 -22.96 -6.60
C THR A 288 34.79 -21.58 -6.14
N PHE A 289 33.51 -21.26 -6.37
CA PHE A 289 32.95 -19.95 -6.11
C PHE A 289 33.26 -19.42 -4.70
N LYS A 290 33.71 -18.15 -4.65
CA LYS A 290 33.86 -17.32 -3.46
C LYS A 290 33.47 -15.88 -3.82
N SER A 291 32.68 -15.21 -2.98
CA SER A 291 32.19 -13.85 -3.28
C SER A 291 33.30 -12.84 -3.58
N ASN A 292 34.48 -13.00 -2.97
CA ASN A 292 35.62 -12.09 -3.17
C ASN A 292 36.49 -12.39 -4.41
N VAL A 293 36.12 -13.36 -5.26
CA VAL A 293 36.82 -13.67 -6.52
C VAL A 293 35.97 -13.19 -7.69
N THR A 294 36.56 -12.37 -8.56
CA THR A 294 35.87 -11.69 -9.67
C THR A 294 36.17 -12.30 -11.05
N SER A 295 36.92 -13.40 -11.10
CA SER A 295 37.28 -14.06 -12.36
C SER A 295 37.29 -15.58 -12.20
N TYR A 296 36.62 -16.24 -13.14
CA TYR A 296 36.38 -17.68 -13.11
C TYR A 296 36.55 -18.27 -14.50
N THR A 297 37.04 -19.51 -14.55
CA THR A 297 37.06 -20.33 -15.76
C THR A 297 35.92 -21.34 -15.69
N GLY A 298 35.03 -21.31 -16.69
CA GLY A 298 33.96 -22.30 -16.84
C GLY A 298 34.48 -23.66 -17.31
N PRO A 299 33.63 -24.71 -17.32
CA PRO A 299 34.01 -26.02 -17.86
C PRO A 299 34.29 -25.94 -19.37
N ASN A 300 35.07 -26.90 -19.88
CA ASN A 300 35.32 -27.01 -21.33
C ASN A 300 34.07 -27.49 -22.06
N TYR A 301 33.62 -26.72 -23.06
CA TYR A 301 32.50 -27.09 -23.91
C TYR A 301 32.98 -27.91 -25.12
N PRO A 302 32.26 -28.97 -25.52
CA PRO A 302 32.54 -29.68 -26.77
C PRO A 302 32.46 -28.77 -28.00
N TYR A 303 33.28 -29.05 -29.03
CA TYR A 303 33.41 -28.20 -30.24
C TYR A 303 32.10 -27.92 -30.99
N TYR A 304 31.07 -28.76 -30.84
CA TYR A 304 29.78 -28.62 -31.50
C TYR A 304 28.77 -27.76 -30.71
N LYS A 305 29.12 -27.30 -29.50
CA LYS A 305 28.30 -26.38 -28.71
C LYS A 305 28.59 -24.94 -29.12
N ASN A 306 27.53 -24.18 -29.36
CA ASN A 306 27.58 -22.75 -29.70
C ASN A 306 26.93 -21.85 -28.65
N LYS A 307 26.53 -22.42 -27.50
CA LYS A 307 26.00 -21.69 -26.35
C LYS A 307 26.51 -22.30 -25.04
N ALA A 308 26.73 -21.46 -24.04
CA ALA A 308 27.01 -21.83 -22.66
C ALA A 308 25.87 -21.35 -21.76
N GLY A 309 25.42 -22.17 -20.80
CA GLY A 309 24.45 -21.78 -19.79
C GLY A 309 25.16 -21.27 -18.54
N ILE A 310 24.85 -20.05 -18.11
CA ILE A 310 25.41 -19.42 -16.91
C ILE A 310 24.28 -19.15 -15.93
N ALA A 311 24.45 -19.56 -14.67
CA ALA A 311 23.53 -19.22 -13.58
C ALA A 311 24.33 -18.48 -12.50
N ALA A 312 23.98 -17.22 -12.29
CA ALA A 312 24.55 -16.37 -11.25
C ALA A 312 23.43 -15.97 -10.28
N THR A 313 23.72 -15.99 -8.99
CA THR A 313 22.79 -15.59 -7.93
C THR A 313 23.34 -14.35 -7.27
N VAL A 314 22.60 -13.25 -7.29
CA VAL A 314 22.99 -12.02 -6.58
C VAL A 314 23.02 -12.26 -5.07
N ALA A 315 23.87 -11.54 -4.35
CA ALA A 315 23.90 -11.61 -2.89
C ALA A 315 22.70 -10.89 -2.26
N GLU A 316 22.35 -9.71 -2.80
CA GLU A 316 21.23 -8.90 -2.31
C GLU A 316 19.98 -9.13 -3.15
N THR A 317 18.86 -9.38 -2.48
CA THR A 317 17.59 -9.64 -3.18
C THR A 317 17.10 -8.37 -3.85
N GLY A 318 16.81 -8.43 -5.16
CA GLY A 318 16.37 -7.27 -5.95
C GLY A 318 17.51 -6.54 -6.70
N ALA A 319 18.77 -6.94 -6.50
CA ALA A 319 19.87 -6.39 -7.29
C ALA A 319 19.71 -6.70 -8.78
N SER A 320 20.15 -5.77 -9.62
CA SER A 320 20.17 -5.96 -11.07
C SER A 320 21.13 -7.09 -11.44
N LEU A 321 20.86 -7.82 -12.51
CA LEU A 321 21.80 -8.83 -13.01
C LEU A 321 21.82 -8.80 -14.53
N LYS A 322 23.02 -8.73 -15.11
CA LYS A 322 23.26 -8.87 -16.54
C LYS A 322 24.30 -9.96 -16.78
N ILE A 323 24.01 -10.86 -17.70
CA ILE A 323 24.95 -11.87 -18.18
C ILE A 323 25.17 -11.60 -19.67
N ASN A 324 26.42 -11.36 -20.05
CA ASN A 324 26.83 -10.95 -21.39
C ASN A 324 26.09 -9.69 -21.91
N GLY A 325 25.90 -8.70 -21.03
CA GLY A 325 25.21 -7.44 -21.35
C GLY A 325 23.68 -7.48 -21.32
N GLU A 326 23.08 -8.67 -21.22
CA GLU A 326 21.64 -8.87 -21.31
C GLU A 326 21.03 -9.14 -19.92
N ALA A 327 19.86 -8.56 -19.60
CA ALA A 327 19.17 -8.70 -18.31
C ALA A 327 18.85 -10.16 -17.95
N ALA A 328 19.25 -10.60 -16.75
CA ALA A 328 19.12 -11.98 -16.28
C ALA A 328 18.36 -12.02 -14.93
N THR A 329 17.76 -13.17 -14.63
CA THR A 329 17.09 -13.42 -13.35
C THR A 329 18.03 -14.17 -12.42
N SER A 330 18.16 -13.70 -11.18
CA SER A 330 18.99 -14.33 -10.15
C SER A 330 18.69 -15.82 -9.98
N GLY A 331 19.73 -16.65 -9.98
CA GLY A 331 19.64 -18.10 -9.80
C GLY A 331 19.09 -18.88 -11.00
N VAL A 332 18.73 -18.21 -12.10
CA VAL A 332 18.16 -18.83 -13.30
C VAL A 332 19.23 -18.97 -14.39
N LEU A 333 19.29 -20.14 -15.05
CA LEU A 333 20.19 -20.38 -16.17
C LEU A 333 19.88 -19.45 -17.35
N LYS A 334 20.90 -18.73 -17.82
CA LYS A 334 20.87 -17.93 -19.04
C LYS A 334 21.89 -18.43 -20.05
N TYR A 335 21.42 -18.70 -21.27
CA TYR A 335 22.28 -19.16 -22.35
C TYR A 335 22.88 -18.00 -23.13
N VAL A 336 24.20 -18.00 -23.26
CA VAL A 336 24.97 -17.00 -24.03
C VAL A 336 25.67 -17.68 -25.22
N PRO A 337 25.76 -17.02 -26.39
CA PRO A 337 26.53 -17.54 -27.51
C PRO A 337 28.02 -17.69 -27.18
N ILE A 338 28.64 -18.78 -27.66
CA ILE A 338 30.08 -19.02 -27.57
C ILE A 338 30.64 -19.48 -28.92
N ALA A 339 31.91 -19.19 -29.18
CA ALA A 339 32.67 -19.64 -30.34
C ALA A 339 33.77 -20.64 -29.94
N VAL A 340 34.36 -21.33 -30.91
CA VAL A 340 35.54 -22.16 -30.66
C VAL A 340 36.70 -21.26 -30.21
N GLY A 341 37.32 -21.61 -29.09
CA GLY A 341 38.40 -20.83 -28.47
C GLY A 341 37.98 -20.21 -27.14
N GLU A 342 38.76 -19.24 -26.68
CA GLU A 342 38.48 -18.52 -25.45
C GLU A 342 37.29 -17.57 -25.63
N ASN A 343 36.36 -17.58 -24.68
CA ASN A 343 35.20 -16.69 -24.66
C ASN A 343 35.16 -15.94 -23.32
N VAL A 344 35.12 -14.61 -23.37
CA VAL A 344 34.96 -13.78 -22.17
C VAL A 344 33.48 -13.43 -22.02
N ILE A 345 32.88 -13.81 -20.90
CA ILE A 345 31.45 -13.60 -20.62
C ILE A 345 31.32 -12.71 -19.37
N PRO A 346 31.04 -11.41 -19.54
CA PRO A 346 30.82 -10.51 -18.40
C PRO A 346 29.56 -10.91 -17.61
N VAL A 347 29.67 -10.94 -16.28
CA VAL A 347 28.54 -11.02 -15.36
C VAL A 347 28.59 -9.77 -14.49
N VAL A 348 27.53 -8.96 -14.53
CA VAL A 348 27.45 -7.66 -13.86
C VAL A 348 26.21 -7.66 -12.97
N VAL A 349 26.41 -7.28 -11.70
CA VAL A 349 25.35 -6.99 -10.74
C VAL A 349 25.15 -5.47 -10.71
#